data_AF-A0A270BBM8-F1
#
_entry.id   AF-A0A270BBM8-F1
#
_cell.length_a   1.000
_cell.length_b   1.000
_cell.length_c   1.000
_cell.angle_alpha   90.00
_cell.angle_beta   90.00
_cell.angle_gamma   90.00
#
_symmetry.space_group_name_H-M   'P 1'
#
loop_
_entity.id
_entity.type
_entity.pdbx_description
1 polymer ?
#
loop_
_entity_poly.entity_id
_entity_poly.type
_entity_poly.pdbx_seq_one_letter_code
_entity_poly.pdbx_strand_id
1 'polypeptide(L)'
;MGGLTSAIPLALIAGWLALQIAALIRFRGGWQVAARVPAFAMGAAIAVALLGVAAGSNLAPIWVFLAFPLCLGWLLLLWAARGLALVATR
;
A
#
# COMPACT_ATOMS: atom_id res chain seq x y z
N MET A 1 2.31 22.69 -19.46
CA MET A 1 1.38 21.56 -19.24
C MET A 1 2.08 20.42 -18.46
N GLY A 2 2.56 20.68 -17.22
CA GLY A 2 3.40 19.71 -16.48
C GLY A 2 2.98 19.43 -15.03
N GLY A 3 1.87 20.01 -14.55
CA GLY A 3 1.43 19.85 -13.16
C GLY A 3 0.51 18.65 -12.92
N LEU A 4 -0.24 18.21 -13.93
CA LEU A 4 -1.21 17.11 -13.77
C LEU A 4 -0.53 15.73 -13.76
N THR A 5 0.58 15.57 -14.48
CA THR A 5 1.30 14.29 -14.60
C THR A 5 2.10 13.94 -13.34
N SER A 6 2.58 14.93 -12.58
CA SER A 6 3.29 14.72 -11.31
C SER A 6 2.35 14.57 -10.11
N ALA A 7 1.14 15.13 -10.18
CA ALA A 7 0.16 15.05 -9.10
C ALA A 7 -0.48 13.66 -8.95
N ILE A 8 -0.72 12.96 -10.06
CA ILE A 8 -1.35 11.63 -10.06
C ILE A 8 -0.58 10.59 -9.21
N PRO A 9 0.74 10.39 -9.38
CA PRO A 9 1.47 9.41 -8.58
C PRO A 9 1.49 9.78 -7.10
N LEU A 10 1.61 11.07 -6.77
CA LEU A 10 1.56 11.56 -5.39
C LEU A 10 0.20 11.33 -4.74
N ALA A 11 -0.89 11.58 -5.48
CA ALA A 11 -2.25 11.34 -5.01
C ALA A 11 -2.52 9.84 -4.77
N LEU A 12 -2.01 8.96 -5.64
CA LEU A 12 -2.13 7.51 -5.46
C LEU A 12 -1.37 7.03 -4.23
N ILE A 13 -0.15 7.51 -4.01
CA ILE A 13 0.66 7.17 -2.82
C ILE A 13 -0.03 7.66 -1.55
N ALA A 14 -0.48 8.92 -1.53
CA ALA A 14 -1.19 9.49 -0.39
C ALA A 14 -2.51 8.76 -0.11
N GLY A 15 -3.26 8.41 -1.16
CA GLY A 15 -4.49 7.63 -1.06
C GLY A 15 -4.24 6.23 -0.51
N TRP A 16 -3.20 5.55 -0.98
CA TRP A 16 -2.77 4.27 -0.44
C TRP A 16 -2.43 4.37 1.05
N LEU A 17 -1.64 5.37 1.43
CA LEU A 17 -1.21 5.59 2.82
C LEU A 17 -2.40 5.85 3.74
N ALA A 18 -3.34 6.70 3.29
CA ALA A 18 -4.57 6.99 4.02
C ALA A 18 -5.42 5.73 4.22
N LEU A 19 -5.61 4.92 3.17
CA LEU A 19 -6.34 3.66 3.26
C LEU A 19 -5.63 2.65 4.17
N GLN A 20 -4.31 2.57 4.10
CA GLN A 20 -3.48 1.68 4.92
C GLN A 20 -3.56 2.04 6.41
N ILE A 21 -3.46 3.34 6.74
CA ILE A 21 -3.63 3.84 8.11
C ILE A 21 -5.06 3.59 8.59
N ALA A 22 -6.06 3.93 7.77
CA ALA A 22 -7.46 3.72 8.11
C ALA A 22 -7.77 2.23 8.36
N ALA A 23 -7.21 1.32 7.57
CA ALA A 23 -7.34 -0.13 7.78
C ALA A 23 -6.71 -0.56 9.10
N LEU A 24 -5.52 -0.06 9.45
CA LEU A 24 -4.83 -0.39 10.70
C LEU A 24 -5.56 0.13 11.95
N ILE A 25 -6.24 1.27 11.86
CA ILE A 25 -7.03 1.86 12.95
C ILE A 25 -8.41 1.19 13.07
N ARG A 26 -9.09 0.94 11.94
CA ARG A 26 -10.48 0.50 11.92
C ARG A 26 -10.66 -1.00 12.05
N PHE A 27 -9.70 -1.79 11.58
CA PHE A 27 -9.81 -3.25 11.65
C PHE A 27 -9.32 -3.76 13.01
N ARG A 28 -10.03 -4.75 13.56
CA ARG A 28 -9.68 -5.42 14.82
C ARG A 28 -9.63 -6.93 14.63
N GLY A 29 -8.78 -7.60 15.40
CA GLY A 29 -8.57 -9.05 15.33
C GLY A 29 -7.93 -9.48 14.02
N GLY A 30 -8.45 -10.55 13.39
CA GLY A 30 -7.90 -11.12 12.15
C GLY A 30 -7.86 -10.13 10.98
N TRP A 31 -8.80 -9.19 10.90
CA TRP A 31 -8.81 -8.14 9.87
C TRP A 31 -7.61 -7.19 10.00
N GLN A 32 -7.14 -6.92 11.22
CA GLN A 32 -5.97 -6.07 11.45
C GLN A 32 -4.68 -6.78 11.02
N VAL A 33 -4.59 -8.09 11.27
CA VAL A 33 -3.45 -8.90 10.82
C VAL A 33 -3.35 -8.89 9.30
N ALA A 34 -4.47 -9.07 8.60
CA ALA A 34 -4.51 -9.00 7.15
C ALA A 34 -4.12 -7.63 6.59
N ALA A 35 -4.44 -6.53 7.29
CA ALA A 35 -4.01 -5.18 6.93
C ALA A 35 -2.52 -4.91 7.19
N ARG A 36 -1.83 -5.69 8.03
CA ARG A 36 -0.38 -5.54 8.27
C ARG A 36 0.46 -6.10 7.12
N VAL A 37 -0.03 -7.09 6.41
CA VAL A 37 0.67 -7.72 5.26
C VAL A 37 1.14 -6.68 4.23
N PRO A 38 0.28 -5.80 3.68
CA PRO A 38 0.72 -4.78 2.73
C PRO A 38 1.65 -3.73 3.35
N ALA A 39 1.47 -3.38 4.63
CA ALA A 39 2.35 -2.45 5.32
C ALA A 39 3.78 -3.01 5.45
N PHE A 40 3.91 -4.29 5.81
CA PHE A 40 5.21 -4.97 5.88
C PHE A 40 5.83 -5.16 4.51
N ALA A 41 5.06 -5.56 3.50
CA ALA A 41 5.55 -5.75 2.13
C ALA A 41 6.10 -4.45 1.54
N MET A 42 5.37 -3.34 1.71
CA MET A 42 5.83 -2.02 1.27
C MET A 42 7.06 -1.56 2.06
N GLY A 43 7.08 -1.75 3.38
CA GLY A 43 8.23 -1.44 4.22
C GLY A 43 9.49 -2.21 3.79
N ALA A 44 9.37 -3.50 3.48
CA ALA A 44 10.46 -4.32 2.96
C ALA A 44 10.93 -3.84 1.58
N ALA A 45 10.01 -3.51 0.68
CA ALA A 45 10.35 -2.98 -0.64
C ALA A 45 11.12 -1.65 -0.55
N ILE A 46 10.72 -0.77 0.38
CA ILE A 46 11.44 0.48 0.66
C ILE A 46 12.84 0.19 1.23
N ALA A 47 12.95 -0.73 2.19
CA ALA A 47 14.26 -1.08 2.76
C ALA A 47 15.22 -1.64 1.71
N VAL A 48 14.76 -2.53 0.84
CA VAL A 48 15.54 -3.07 -0.29
C VAL A 48 15.92 -1.97 -1.28
N ALA A 49 15.00 -1.05 -1.58
CA ALA A 49 15.30 0.07 -2.45
C ALA A 49 16.38 0.99 -1.85
N LEU A 50 16.31 1.30 -0.55
CA LEU A 50 17.32 2.11 0.13
C LEU A 50 18.69 1.43 0.15
N LEU A 51 18.74 0.13 0.44
CA LEU A 51 19.98 -0.66 0.39
C LEU A 51 20.57 -0.72 -1.02
N GLY A 52 19.71 -0.90 -2.04
CA GLY A 52 20.14 -0.92 -3.43
C GLY A 52 20.67 0.44 -3.89
N VAL A 53 20.05 1.55 -3.47
CA VAL A 53 20.56 2.90 -3.73
C VAL A 53 21.91 3.12 -3.05
N ALA A 54 22.06 2.71 -1.79
CA ALA A 54 23.33 2.80 -1.07
C ALA A 54 24.45 1.98 -1.74
N ALA A 55 24.10 0.87 -2.40
CA ALA A 55 25.01 0.05 -3.19
C ALA A 55 25.24 0.56 -4.63
N GLY A 56 24.65 1.70 -5.02
CA GLY A 56 24.79 2.28 -6.37
C GLY A 56 23.95 1.60 -7.46
N SER A 57 22.95 0.80 -7.08
CA SER A 57 22.09 0.09 -8.03
C SER A 57 20.97 0.98 -8.58
N ASN A 58 20.99 1.21 -9.90
CA ASN A 58 19.93 1.93 -10.62
C ASN A 58 18.59 1.17 -10.66
N LEU A 59 18.59 -0.14 -10.39
CA LEU A 59 17.37 -0.97 -10.38
C LEU A 59 16.70 -1.00 -9.00
N ALA A 60 17.31 -0.43 -7.97
CA ALA A 60 16.78 -0.46 -6.60
C ALA A 60 15.33 0.05 -6.45
N PRO A 61 14.88 1.12 -7.15
CA PRO A 61 13.50 1.62 -7.02
C PRO A 61 12.44 0.69 -7.61
N ILE A 62 12.82 -0.29 -8.46
CA ILE A 62 11.86 -1.15 -9.17
C ILE A 62 11.03 -1.99 -8.18
N TRP A 63 11.61 -2.35 -7.05
CA TRP A 63 10.94 -3.10 -5.98
C TRP A 63 9.74 -2.35 -5.42
N VAL A 64 9.85 -1.03 -5.26
CA VAL A 64 8.74 -0.18 -4.79
C VAL A 64 7.66 -0.08 -5.87
N PHE A 65 8.06 0.07 -7.13
CA PHE A 65 7.13 0.09 -8.27
C PHE A 65 6.34 -1.22 -8.43
N LEU A 66 6.96 -2.36 -8.16
CA LEU A 66 6.31 -3.67 -8.19
C LEU A 66 5.42 -3.91 -6.96
N ALA A 67 5.89 -3.53 -5.77
CA ALA A 67 5.15 -3.73 -4.54
C ALA A 67 3.90 -2.84 -4.44
N PHE A 68 3.94 -1.62 -4.98
CA PHE A 68 2.85 -0.64 -4.90
C PHE A 68 1.49 -1.14 -5.44
N PRO A 69 1.36 -1.57 -6.70
CA PRO A 69 0.08 -2.03 -7.23
C PRO A 69 -0.44 -3.26 -6.49
N LEU A 70 0.47 -4.16 -6.05
CA LEU A 70 0.10 -5.35 -5.30
C LEU A 70 -0.45 -4.98 -3.90
N CYS A 71 0.24 -4.09 -3.18
CA CYS A 71 -0.18 -3.63 -1.86
C CYS A 71 -1.50 -2.85 -1.94
N LEU A 72 -1.68 -2.02 -2.98
CA LEU A 72 -2.91 -1.27 -3.19
C LEU A 72 -4.08 -2.20 -3.54
N GLY A 73 -3.88 -3.17 -4.42
CA GLY A 73 -4.88 -4.17 -4.77
C GLY A 73 -5.34 -4.98 -3.55
N TRP A 74 -4.40 -5.45 -2.73
CA TRP A 74 -4.71 -6.18 -1.48
C TRP A 74 -5.55 -5.33 -0.53
N LEU A 75 -5.20 -4.06 -0.37
CA LEU A 75 -5.90 -3.14 0.53
C LEU A 75 -7.32 -2.85 0.07
N LEU A 76 -7.52 -2.61 -1.23
CA LEU A 76 -8.84 -2.43 -1.84
C LEU A 76 -9.70 -3.68 -1.65
N LEU A 77 -9.13 -4.86 -1.84
CA LEU A 77 -9.83 -6.14 -1.63
C LEU A 77 -10.26 -6.30 -0.17
N LEU A 78 -9.40 -5.95 0.77
CA LEU A 78 -9.69 -5.98 2.21
C LEU A 78 -10.84 -5.05 2.59
N TRP A 79 -10.84 -3.82 2.06
CA TRP A 79 -11.92 -2.87 2.26
C TRP A 79 -13.23 -3.34 1.63
N ALA A 80 -13.19 -3.90 0.41
CA ALA A 80 -14.36 -4.46 -0.25
C ALA A 80 -14.93 -5.64 0.54
N ALA A 81 -14.10 -6.60 0.94
CA ALA A 81 -14.49 -7.74 1.76
C ALA A 81 -15.08 -7.32 3.11
N ARG A 82 -14.50 -6.30 3.76
CA ARG A 82 -15.04 -5.74 4.99
C ARG A 82 -16.39 -5.07 4.77
N GLY A 83 -16.56 -4.32 3.69
CA GLY A 83 -17.83 -3.70 3.31
C GLY A 83 -18.92 -4.74 3.09
N LEU A 84 -18.62 -5.80 2.33
CA LEU A 84 -19.53 -6.91 2.10
C LEU A 84 -19.89 -7.65 3.39
N ALA A 85 -18.91 -7.92 4.25
CA ALA A 85 -19.16 -8.55 5.54
C ALA A 85 -20.10 -7.72 6.41
N LEU A 86 -19.93 -6.38 6.44
CA LEU A 86 -20.81 -5.50 7.20
C LEU A 86 -22.24 -5.46 6.63
N VAL A 87 -22.40 -5.54 5.31
CA VAL A 87 -23.72 -5.62 4.66
C VAL A 87 -24.39 -6.96 4.94
N ALA A 88 -23.66 -8.07 4.87
CA ALA A 88 -24.19 -9.40 5.12
C ALA A 88 -24.60 -9.65 6.59
N THR A 89 -24.01 -8.91 7.53
CA THR A 89 -24.36 -8.99 8.96
C THR A 89 -25.52 -8.08 9.39
N ARG A 90 -26.11 -7.33 8.46
CA ARG A 90 -27.33 -6.52 8.69
C ARG A 90 -28.57 -7.29 8.27
#